data_AF-A0A9N9JY63-F1
#
_entry.id   AF-A0A9N9JY63-F1
#
_cell.length_a   1.000
_cell.length_b   1.000
_cell.length_c   1.000
_cell.angle_alpha   90.00
_cell.angle_beta   90.00
_cell.angle_gamma   90.00
#
_symmetry.space_group_name_H-M   'P 1'
#
loop_
_entity.id
_entity.type
_entity.pdbx_description
1 polymer ?
#
loop_
_entity_poly.entity_id
_entity_poly.type
_entity_poly.pdbx_seq_one_letter_code
_entity_poly.pdbx_strand_id
1 'polypeptide(L)'
;IRKYTVEEEKIIKELCEDLEKNKVIYLGYSEWASNVQIITKKDGRKAIILADITMDLKSAYWQLNMHPKSQKYTASRFGRFGIYL
;
A
#
# COMPACT_ATOMS: atom_id res chain seq x y z
N ILE A 1 -1.67 -11.62 11.71
CA ILE A 1 -1.49 -11.20 10.30
C ILE A 1 -2.83 -11.41 9.60
N ARG A 2 -3.39 -10.38 8.94
CA ARG A 2 -4.67 -10.51 8.22
C ARG A 2 -4.53 -11.55 7.11
N LYS A 3 -5.48 -12.48 7.03
CA LYS A 3 -5.60 -13.40 5.91
C LYS A 3 -6.43 -12.73 4.82
N TYR A 4 -5.93 -12.74 3.59
CA TYR A 4 -6.61 -12.19 2.43
C TYR A 4 -7.20 -13.34 1.62
N THR A 5 -8.34 -13.09 0.97
CA THR A 5 -8.91 -14.00 -0.02
C THR A 5 -8.05 -14.01 -1.29
N VAL A 6 -8.19 -15.04 -2.12
CA VAL A 6 -7.45 -15.16 -3.39
C VAL A 6 -7.71 -13.96 -4.31
N GLU A 7 -8.94 -13.45 -4.31
CA GLU A 7 -9.31 -12.26 -5.09
C GLU A 7 -8.64 -10.99 -4.55
N GLU A 8 -8.67 -10.78 -3.22
CA GLU A 8 -7.98 -9.67 -2.57
C GLU A 8 -6.47 -9.71 -2.82
N GLU A 9 -5.84 -10.89 -2.76
CA GLU A 9 -4.41 -11.05 -3.07
C GLU A 9 -4.08 -10.67 -4.50
N LYS A 10 -4.93 -11.03 -5.47
CA LYS A 10 -4.73 -10.65 -6.88
C LYS A 10 -4.76 -9.13 -7.06
N ILE A 11 -5.72 -8.47 -6.42
CA ILE A 11 -5.88 -7.01 -6.49
C ILE A 11 -4.71 -6.29 -5.81
N ILE A 12 -4.30 -6.78 -4.63
CA ILE A 12 -3.12 -6.27 -3.91
C ILE A 12 -1.89 -6.37 -4.79
N LYS A 13 -1.69 -7.51 -5.47
CA LYS A 13 -0.56 -7.73 -6.36
C LYS A 13 -0.57 -6.77 -7.55
N GLU A 14 -1.68 -6.65 -8.26
CA GLU A 14 -1.83 -5.74 -9.41
C GLU A 14 -1.55 -4.27 -9.02
N LEU A 15 -2.04 -3.85 -7.85
CA LEU A 15 -1.81 -2.49 -7.34
C LEU A 15 -0.37 -2.29 -6.86
N CYS A 16 0.25 -3.28 -6.22
CA CYS A 16 1.67 -3.23 -5.86
C CYS A 16 2.55 -3.02 -7.09
N GLU A 17 2.31 -3.81 -8.14
CA GLU A 17 3.08 -3.74 -9.38
C GLU A 17 2.93 -2.36 -10.05
N ASP A 18 1.73 -1.78 -10.05
CA ASP A 18 1.50 -0.44 -10.59
C ASP A 18 2.20 0.66 -9.74
N LEU A 19 2.12 0.56 -8.41
CA LEU A 19 2.77 1.53 -7.51
C LEU A 19 4.30 1.44 -7.58
N GLU A 20 4.86 0.24 -7.65
CA GLU A 20 6.31 0.03 -7.80
C GLU A 20 6.79 0.53 -9.16
N LYS A 21 6.04 0.27 -10.24
CA LYS A 21 6.34 0.81 -11.58
C LYS A 21 6.35 2.33 -11.62
N ASN A 22 5.44 2.97 -10.88
CA ASN A 22 5.38 4.42 -10.73
C ASN A 22 6.38 4.97 -9.71
N LYS A 23 7.25 4.11 -9.12
CA LYS A 23 8.26 4.46 -8.10
C LYS A 23 7.67 5.12 -6.86
N VAL A 24 6.42 4.74 -6.56
CA VAL A 24 5.66 5.26 -5.43
C VAL A 24 5.99 4.50 -4.15
N ILE A 25 6.14 3.18 -4.28
CA ILE A 25 6.56 2.27 -3.21
C ILE A 25 7.78 1.49 -3.65
N TYR A 26 8.52 0.95 -2.68
CA TYR A 26 9.64 0.05 -2.95
C TYR A 26 9.70 -1.06 -1.92
N LEU A 27 10.19 -2.23 -2.34
CA LEU A 27 10.38 -3.36 -1.44
C LEU A 27 11.41 -3.00 -0.35
N GLY A 28 11.08 -3.29 0.90
CA GLY A 28 11.95 -2.97 2.02
C GLY A 28 11.71 -3.86 3.23
N TYR A 29 12.41 -3.52 4.31
CA TYR A 29 12.24 -4.15 5.61
C TYR A 29 11.95 -3.08 6.65
N SER A 30 10.95 -3.33 7.49
CA SER A 30 10.67 -2.51 8.66
C SER A 30 9.99 -3.34 9.74
N GLU A 31 10.35 -3.03 10.98
CA GLU A 31 9.69 -3.56 12.19
C GLU A 31 8.30 -2.95 12.38
N TRP A 32 8.03 -1.81 11.75
CA TRP A 32 6.81 -0.99 11.87
C TRP A 32 5.91 -1.19 10.66
N ALA A 33 5.54 -2.43 10.34
CA ALA A 33 4.74 -2.73 9.16
C ALA A 33 3.24 -2.76 9.47
N SER A 34 2.50 -1.83 8.89
CA SER A 34 1.03 -1.74 8.96
C SER A 34 0.34 -2.77 8.07
N ASN A 35 -0.87 -3.20 8.43
CA ASN A 35 -1.67 -4.06 7.53
C ASN A 35 -2.34 -3.23 6.44
N VAL A 36 -2.43 -3.81 5.24
CA VAL A 36 -3.17 -3.28 4.11
C VAL A 36 -4.64 -3.70 4.18
N GLN A 37 -5.54 -2.82 3.77
CA GLN A 37 -6.95 -3.12 3.57
C GLN A 37 -7.36 -2.71 2.16
N ILE A 38 -8.30 -3.45 1.58
CA ILE A 38 -8.91 -3.10 0.29
C ILE A 38 -10.32 -2.60 0.56
N ILE A 39 -10.66 -1.46 -0.02
CA ILE A 39 -12.03 -0.95 -0.04
C ILE A 39 -12.51 -0.81 -1.48
N THR A 40 -13.81 -0.92 -1.67
CA THR A 40 -14.48 -0.56 -2.92
C THR A 40 -15.09 0.82 -2.73
N LYS A 41 -14.66 1.79 -3.55
CA LYS A 41 -15.23 3.14 -3.59
C LYS A 41 -16.64 3.11 -4.17
N LYS A 42 -17.41 4.19 -3.94
CA LYS A 42 -18.78 4.34 -4.46
C LYS A 42 -18.89 4.24 -5.98
N ASP A 43 -17.82 4.53 -6.71
CA ASP A 43 -17.72 4.43 -8.17
C ASP A 43 -17.30 3.04 -8.69
N GLY A 44 -17.20 2.05 -7.80
CA GLY A 44 -16.77 0.69 -8.13
C GLY A 44 -15.26 0.49 -8.22
N ARG A 45 -14.45 1.55 -8.15
CA ARG A 45 -12.98 1.42 -8.12
C ARG A 45 -12.52 0.84 -6.80
N LYS A 46 -11.50 -0.01 -6.83
CA LYS A 46 -10.86 -0.55 -5.62
C LYS A 46 -9.69 0.32 -5.21
N ALA A 47 -9.50 0.51 -3.91
CA ALA A 47 -8.40 1.28 -3.36
C ALA A 47 -7.78 0.59 -2.15
N ILE A 48 -6.48 0.83 -1.96
CA ILE A 48 -5.72 0.36 -0.82
C ILE A 48 -5.75 1.41 0.28
N ILE A 49 -5.96 0.94 1.51
CA ILE A 49 -5.91 1.70 2.75
C ILE A 49 -4.82 1.10 3.64
N LEU A 50 -3.99 1.95 4.22
CA LEU A 50 -2.98 1.58 5.20
C LEU A 50 -3.53 1.88 6.60
N ALA A 51 -3.68 0.85 7.45
CA ALA A 51 -4.03 0.94 8.88
C ALA A 51 -4.84 2.19 9.30
N ASP A 52 -6.15 2.20 8.99
CA ASP A 52 -7.15 3.23 9.34
C ASP A 52 -6.91 4.64 8.75
N ILE A 53 -5.85 4.86 7.98
CA ILE A 53 -5.64 6.08 7.19
C ILE A 53 -6.34 5.89 5.85
N THR A 54 -7.54 6.43 5.73
CA THR A 54 -8.28 6.46 4.47
C THR A 54 -7.56 7.39 3.49
N MET A 55 -6.65 6.85 2.67
CA MET A 55 -5.98 7.59 1.62
C MET A 55 -6.90 7.69 0.39
N ASP A 56 -7.81 8.65 0.42
CA ASP A 56 -8.58 9.04 -0.77
C ASP A 56 -8.26 10.47 -1.20
N LEU A 57 -7.07 10.66 -1.76
CA LEU A 57 -6.66 11.93 -2.31
C LEU A 57 -6.05 11.68 -3.69
N LYS A 58 -6.40 12.53 -4.67
CA LYS A 58 -5.78 12.55 -6.01
C LYS A 58 -4.26 12.36 -5.88
N SER A 59 -3.65 11.72 -6.87
CA SER A 59 -2.24 11.29 -6.98
C SER A 59 -1.14 12.35 -6.70
N ALA A 60 -1.49 13.55 -6.24
CA ALA A 60 -0.58 14.64 -5.90
C ALA A 60 0.30 14.35 -4.67
N TYR A 61 -0.13 13.52 -3.70
CA TYR A 61 0.73 13.15 -2.56
C TYR A 61 1.98 12.39 -2.98
N TRP A 62 1.88 11.57 -4.04
CA TRP A 62 3.00 10.82 -4.59
C TRP A 62 4.08 11.69 -5.23
N GLN A 63 3.80 12.97 -5.45
CA GLN A 63 4.77 13.93 -5.97
C GLN A 63 5.71 14.47 -4.87
N LEU A 64 5.35 14.29 -3.60
CA LEU A 64 6.15 14.74 -2.47
C LEU A 64 7.05 13.61 -1.98
N ASN A 65 8.35 13.81 -2.08
CA ASN A 65 9.33 12.86 -1.56
C ASN A 65 9.32 12.84 -0.03
N MET A 66 9.12 11.65 0.54
CA MET A 66 9.29 11.41 1.96
C MET A 66 10.77 11.46 2.35
N HIS A 67 11.06 12.07 3.50
CA HIS A 67 12.42 12.12 4.02
C HIS A 67 12.93 10.70 4.35
N PRO A 68 14.16 10.30 3.94
CA PRO A 68 14.63 8.91 4.04
C PRO A 68 14.56 8.30 5.44
N LYS A 69 14.84 9.09 6.50
CA LYS A 69 14.78 8.62 7.88
C LYS A 69 13.36 8.26 8.36
N SER A 70 12.34 8.82 7.72
CA SER A 70 10.94 8.66 8.12
C SER A 70 10.22 7.55 7.34
N GLN A 71 10.77 7.12 6.20
CA GLN A 71 10.19 6.08 5.33
C GLN A 71 9.94 4.75 6.04
N LYS A 72 10.81 4.35 6.97
CA LYS A 72 10.63 3.11 7.74
C LYS A 72 9.33 3.05 8.54
N TYR A 73 8.74 4.20 8.88
CA TYR A 73 7.49 4.25 9.65
C TYR A 73 6.23 4.18 8.77
N THR A 74 6.35 4.34 7.45
CA THR A 74 5.23 4.16 6.50
C THR A 74 5.15 2.74 5.93
N ALA A 75 6.01 1.85 6.43
CA ALA A 75 6.09 0.49 5.97
C ALA A 75 4.75 -0.22 6.09
N SER A 76 4.37 -0.93 5.03
CA SER A 76 3.10 -1.63 4.96
C SER A 76 3.27 -3.03 4.41
N ARG A 77 2.58 -3.99 5.02
CA ARG A 77 2.63 -5.40 4.66
C ARG A 77 1.50 -5.75 3.69
N PHE A 78 1.89 -6.06 2.47
CA PHE A 78 1.00 -6.45 1.38
C PHE A 78 0.86 -7.97 1.40
N GLY A 79 0.12 -8.50 2.38
CA GLY A 79 -0.08 -9.94 2.54
C GLY A 79 1.23 -10.74 2.57
N ARG A 80 1.32 -11.77 1.74
CA ARG A 80 2.52 -12.60 1.57
C ARG A 80 3.57 -12.01 0.61
N PHE A 81 3.28 -10.87 -0.02
CA PHE A 81 4.13 -10.26 -1.05
C PHE A 81 5.27 -9.41 -0.47
N GLY A 82 5.27 -9.17 0.84
CA GLY A 82 6.36 -8.50 1.54
C GLY A 82 5.94 -7.20 2.22
N ILE A 83 6.96 -6.46 2.66
CA ILE A 83 6.83 -5.15 3.28
C ILE A 83 7.33 -4.11 2.27
N TYR A 84 6.52 -3.09 2.02
CA TYR A 84 6.85 -2.00 1.11
C TYR A 84 6.91 -0.69 1.88
N LEU A 85 7.84 0.18 1.45
CA LEU A 85 8.14 1.49 2.02
C LEU A 85 7.71 2.62 1.08
#